data_AF-A0A714E3Z0-F1
#
_entry.id   AF-A0A714E3Z0-F1
#
_cell.length_a   1.000
_cell.length_b   1.000
_cell.length_c   1.000
_cell.angle_alpha   90.00
_cell.angle_beta   90.00
_cell.angle_gamma   90.00
#
_symmetry.space_group_name_H-M   'P 1'
#
loop_
_entity.id
_entity.type
_entity.pdbx_description
1 polymer ?
#
loop_
_entity_poly.entity_id
_entity_poly.type
_entity_poly.pdbx_seq_one_letter_code
_entity_poly.pdbx_strand_id
1 'polypeptide(L)'
;AGQKVGTLSITATGPHNSVSIAGKGASVSGGVATVPFVDGKGQPVFRGRIQGANINDQANTGIDGLAGWRVASSQETLNVPVTTFGKSTLPAGTFTATFYVQQYQN
;
A
#
# COMPACT_ATOMS: atom_id res chain seq x y z
N ALA A 1 -12.00 -11.35 2.90
CA ALA A 1 -11.08 -10.22 3.17
C ALA A 1 -9.80 -10.79 3.79
N GLY A 2 -8.63 -10.19 3.52
CA GLY A 2 -7.38 -10.63 4.13
C GLY A 2 -7.29 -10.29 5.62
N GLN A 3 -6.36 -10.93 6.31
CA GLN A 3 -6.02 -10.61 7.70
C GLN A 3 -5.32 -9.25 7.75
N LYS A 4 -5.71 -8.36 8.67
CA LYS A 4 -5.00 -7.09 8.91
C LYS A 4 -3.60 -7.38 9.46
N VAL A 5 -2.57 -6.87 8.77
CA VAL A 5 -1.16 -6.95 9.22
C VAL A 5 -0.70 -5.66 9.90
N GLY A 6 -1.36 -4.54 9.61
CA GLY A 6 -1.04 -3.25 10.22
C GLY A 6 -1.89 -2.11 9.68
N THR A 7 -1.57 -0.89 10.09
CA THR A 7 -2.14 0.35 9.56
C THR A 7 -1.01 1.30 9.20
N LEU A 8 -1.05 1.89 8.01
CA LEU A 8 -0.26 3.07 7.70
C LEU A 8 -1.03 4.29 8.20
N SER A 9 -0.49 4.97 9.21
CA SER A 9 -1.00 6.26 9.68
C SER A 9 -0.18 7.36 9.01
N ILE A 10 -0.83 8.14 8.14
CA ILE A 10 -0.21 9.18 7.33
C ILE A 10 -0.78 10.53 7.75
N THR A 11 0.11 11.47 8.03
CA THR A 11 -0.23 12.88 8.24
C THR A 11 0.20 13.68 7.02
N ALA A 12 -0.76 14.14 6.22
CA ALA A 12 -0.54 15.07 5.12
C ALA A 12 -0.66 16.50 5.64
N THR A 13 0.25 17.38 5.22
CA THR A 13 0.28 18.79 5.67
C THR A 13 0.11 19.74 4.48
N GLY A 14 -0.73 20.75 4.67
CA GLY A 14 -1.10 21.70 3.62
C GLY A 14 -2.16 21.17 2.64
N PRO A 15 -2.56 21.99 1.66
CA PRO A 15 -3.60 21.64 0.70
C PRO A 15 -3.23 20.42 -0.16
N HIS A 16 -4.16 19.48 -0.32
CA HIS A 16 -4.01 18.31 -1.17
C HIS A 16 -5.39 17.73 -1.53
N ASN A 17 -5.45 17.01 -2.65
CA ASN A 17 -6.66 16.34 -3.12
C ASN A 17 -6.56 14.82 -2.98
N SER A 18 -5.35 14.30 -2.85
CA SER A 18 -5.09 12.87 -2.68
C SER A 18 -3.70 12.59 -2.12
N VAL A 19 -3.51 11.35 -1.67
CA VAL A 19 -2.21 10.79 -1.30
C VAL A 19 -1.94 9.55 -2.15
N SER A 20 -0.81 9.55 -2.86
CA SER A 20 -0.26 8.36 -3.52
C SER A 20 0.55 7.54 -2.52
N ILE A 21 0.33 6.23 -2.52
CA ILE A 21 1.06 5.25 -1.71
C ILE A 21 1.61 4.19 -2.66
N ALA A 22 2.92 4.13 -2.84
CA ALA A 22 3.59 3.08 -3.60
C ALA A 22 4.23 2.04 -2.69
N GLY A 23 4.53 0.86 -3.22
CA GLY A 23 5.30 -0.16 -2.52
C GLY A 23 6.53 -0.60 -3.30
N LYS A 24 7.65 -0.84 -2.63
CA LYS A 24 8.83 -1.43 -3.27
C LYS A 24 8.49 -2.83 -3.78
N GLY A 25 8.66 -3.07 -5.09
CA GLY A 25 8.29 -4.33 -5.73
C GLY A 25 6.77 -4.57 -5.80
N ALA A 26 5.96 -3.53 -5.56
CA ALA A 26 4.54 -3.61 -5.78
C ALA A 26 4.22 -3.81 -7.26
N SER A 27 3.12 -4.49 -7.53
CA SER A 27 2.64 -4.75 -8.89
C SER A 27 1.12 -4.77 -8.93
N VAL A 28 0.57 -4.50 -10.11
CA VAL A 28 -0.86 -4.67 -10.40
C VAL A 28 -1.05 -5.93 -11.23
N SER A 29 -1.92 -6.82 -10.77
CA SER A 29 -2.37 -7.98 -11.53
C SER A 29 -3.89 -8.12 -11.41
N GLY A 30 -4.58 -8.32 -12.53
CA GLY A 30 -6.06 -8.35 -12.55
C GLY A 30 -6.69 -7.07 -12.01
N GLY A 31 -6.04 -5.91 -12.17
CA GLY A 31 -6.51 -4.63 -11.64
C GLY A 31 -6.28 -4.43 -10.14
N VAL A 32 -5.62 -5.36 -9.45
CA VAL A 32 -5.36 -5.29 -8.00
C VAL A 32 -3.89 -5.00 -7.73
N ALA A 33 -3.59 -3.90 -7.04
CA ALA A 33 -2.26 -3.59 -6.59
C ALA A 33 -1.93 -4.36 -5.31
N THR A 34 -0.71 -4.87 -5.25
CA THR A 34 -0.21 -5.62 -4.09
C THR A 34 1.28 -5.38 -3.87
N VAL A 35 1.71 -5.32 -2.61
CA VAL A 35 3.12 -5.13 -2.22
C VAL A 35 3.68 -6.41 -1.61
N PRO A 36 4.91 -6.85 -1.95
CA PRO A 36 5.51 -8.02 -1.32
C PRO A 36 5.96 -7.70 0.12
N PHE A 37 5.70 -8.64 1.01
CA PHE A 37 6.38 -8.74 2.29
C PHE A 37 7.49 -9.78 2.15
N VAL A 38 8.74 -9.36 2.36
CA VAL A 38 9.93 -10.18 2.13
C VAL A 38 10.55 -10.65 3.44
N ASP A 39 11.18 -11.81 3.43
CA ASP A 39 11.99 -12.30 4.56
C ASP A 39 13.35 -11.58 4.67
N GLY A 40 14.18 -12.01 5.63
CA GLY A 40 15.54 -11.47 5.83
C GLY A 40 16.50 -11.70 4.66
N LYS A 41 16.13 -12.52 3.66
CA LYS A 41 16.89 -12.75 2.41
C LYS A 41 16.31 -11.96 1.23
N GLY A 42 15.29 -11.14 1.47
CA GLY A 42 14.59 -10.40 0.42
C GLY A 42 13.64 -11.25 -0.42
N GLN A 43 13.33 -12.49 -0.01
CA GLN A 43 12.42 -13.36 -0.75
C GLN A 43 10.96 -13.05 -0.39
N PRO A 44 10.06 -12.87 -1.37
CA PRO A 44 8.66 -12.58 -1.10
C PRO A 44 7.96 -13.79 -0.48
N VAL A 45 7.37 -13.61 0.71
CA VAL A 45 6.69 -14.67 1.47
C VAL A 45 5.17 -14.57 1.36
N PHE A 46 4.65 -13.34 1.34
CA PHE A 46 3.25 -13.04 1.09
C PHE A 46 3.11 -11.65 0.48
N ARG A 47 1.90 -11.30 0.04
CA ARG A 47 1.61 -9.96 -0.46
C ARG A 47 0.60 -9.27 0.42
N GLY A 48 0.81 -7.97 0.63
CA GLY A 48 -0.14 -7.08 1.27
C GLY A 48 -0.97 -6.33 0.24
N ARG A 49 -2.16 -5.92 0.66
CA ARG A 49 -3.07 -5.06 -0.08
C ARG A 49 -3.62 -3.97 0.82
N ILE A 50 -3.76 -2.80 0.25
CA ILE A 50 -4.55 -1.70 0.78
C ILE A 50 -5.89 -1.67 0.01
N GLN A 51 -6.99 -1.54 0.73
CA GLN A 51 -8.33 -1.43 0.13
C GLN A 51 -9.26 -0.61 1.03
N GLY A 52 -10.23 0.06 0.43
CA GLY A 52 -11.20 0.88 1.16
C GLY A 52 -11.98 1.78 0.21
N ALA A 53 -12.96 2.50 0.77
CA ALA A 53 -13.62 3.58 0.04
C ALA A 53 -12.58 4.63 -0.37
N ASN A 54 -12.69 5.15 -1.60
CA ASN A 54 -11.80 6.17 -2.16
C ASN A 54 -10.33 5.74 -2.35
N ILE A 55 -10.03 4.44 -2.26
CA ILE A 55 -8.71 3.89 -2.57
C ILE A 55 -8.77 3.23 -3.94
N ASN A 56 -7.99 3.75 -4.87
CA ASN A 56 -7.88 3.21 -6.22
C ASN A 56 -6.53 2.50 -6.39
N ASP A 57 -6.56 1.26 -6.86
CA ASP A 57 -5.37 0.53 -7.31
C ASP A 57 -4.76 1.26 -8.54
N GLN A 58 -3.43 1.44 -8.56
CA GLN A 58 -2.71 2.18 -9.61
C GLN A 58 -1.52 1.37 -10.10
N ALA A 59 -1.43 1.17 -11.42
CA ALA A 59 -0.26 0.57 -12.05
C ALA A 59 0.97 1.48 -11.99
N ASN A 60 0.75 2.80 -11.93
CA ASN A 60 1.77 3.80 -11.69
C ASN A 60 1.18 4.90 -10.81
N THR A 61 1.75 5.08 -9.62
CA THR A 61 1.31 6.08 -8.64
C THR A 61 1.89 7.48 -8.88
N GLY A 62 2.87 7.59 -9.79
CA GLY A 62 3.73 8.76 -9.97
C GLY A 62 5.00 8.75 -9.10
N ILE A 63 5.09 7.84 -8.13
CA ILE A 63 6.27 7.69 -7.25
C ILE A 63 7.22 6.69 -7.91
N ASP A 64 8.26 7.18 -8.58
CA ASP A 64 9.30 6.37 -9.25
C ASP A 64 8.74 5.30 -10.22
N GLY A 65 7.58 5.57 -10.83
CA GLY A 65 6.89 4.62 -11.71
C GLY A 65 6.32 3.39 -11.00
N LEU A 66 6.33 3.35 -9.66
CA LEU A 66 5.91 2.20 -8.86
C LEU A 66 4.39 2.08 -8.80
N ALA A 67 3.93 0.83 -8.83
CA ALA A 67 2.55 0.48 -8.56
C ALA A 67 2.18 0.71 -7.09
N GLY A 68 0.88 0.84 -6.83
CA GLY A 68 0.35 1.04 -5.49
C GLY A 68 -1.07 1.55 -5.52
N TRP A 69 -1.35 2.56 -4.71
CA TRP A 69 -2.69 3.05 -4.44
C TRP A 69 -2.73 4.58 -4.47
N ARG A 70 -3.85 5.13 -4.92
CA ARG A 70 -4.19 6.53 -4.70
C ARG A 70 -5.39 6.61 -3.76
N VAL A 71 -5.22 7.33 -2.66
CA VAL A 71 -6.27 7.63 -1.69
C VAL A 71 -6.81 9.01 -2.00
N ALA A 72 -8.03 9.08 -2.55
CA ALA A 72 -8.70 10.35 -2.84
C ALA A 72 -9.29 10.92 -1.54
N SER A 73 -8.56 11.84 -0.92
CA SER A 73 -8.93 12.48 0.34
C SER A 73 -8.15 13.78 0.50
N SER A 74 -8.81 14.78 1.09
CA SER A 74 -8.21 16.03 1.57
C SER A 74 -8.04 16.04 3.10
N GLN A 75 -8.28 14.90 3.76
CA GLN A 75 -8.11 14.78 5.20
C GLN A 75 -6.64 14.78 5.57
N GLU A 76 -6.26 15.57 6.56
CA GLU A 76 -4.89 15.64 7.08
C GLU A 76 -4.42 14.30 7.65
N THR A 77 -5.33 13.53 8.26
CA THR A 77 -5.00 12.22 8.84
C THR A 77 -5.67 11.11 8.05
N LEU A 78 -4.86 10.20 7.51
CA LEU A 78 -5.32 8.99 6.82
C LEU A 78 -4.85 7.76 7.57
N ASN A 79 -5.78 6.84 7.84
CA ASN A 79 -5.48 5.55 8.45
C ASN A 79 -5.82 4.44 7.46
N VAL A 80 -4.78 3.87 6.87
CA VAL A 80 -4.90 2.97 5.73
C VAL A 80 -4.52 1.55 6.17
N PRO A 81 -5.48 0.62 6.29
CA PRO A 81 -5.17 -0.73 6.73
C PRO A 81 -4.44 -1.50 5.63
N VAL A 82 -3.36 -2.19 6.02
CA VAL A 82 -2.70 -3.18 5.18
C VAL A 82 -3.21 -4.55 5.59
N THR A 83 -3.70 -5.32 4.61
CA THR A 83 -4.24 -6.66 4.80
C THR A 83 -3.50 -7.68 3.95
N THR A 84 -3.48 -8.95 4.31
CA THR A 84 -2.93 -10.01 3.46
C THR A 84 -3.73 -10.13 2.15
N PHE A 85 -3.05 -10.53 1.07
CA PHE A 85 -3.69 -10.82 -0.20
C PHE A 85 -3.40 -12.26 -0.63
N GLY A 86 -4.46 -13.02 -0.93
CA GLY A 86 -4.35 -14.39 -1.40
C GLY A 86 -3.79 -15.39 -0.38
N LYS A 87 -3.58 -15.00 0.88
CA LYS A 87 -3.01 -15.84 1.94
C LYS A 87 -3.81 -15.73 3.23
N SER A 88 -4.32 -16.88 3.71
CA SER A 88 -5.12 -16.99 4.93
C SER A 88 -4.28 -17.26 6.18
N THR A 89 -3.09 -17.83 6.01
CA THR A 89 -2.20 -18.20 7.12
C THR A 89 -0.78 -17.71 6.84
N LEU A 90 -0.21 -16.95 7.78
CA LEU A 90 1.16 -16.46 7.68
C LEU A 90 2.10 -17.37 8.49
N PRO A 91 3.28 -17.73 7.96
CA PRO A 91 4.30 -18.39 8.77
C PRO A 91 4.79 -17.44 9.87
N ALA A 92 5.25 -18.00 10.99
CA ALA A 92 5.90 -17.22 12.04
C ALA A 92 7.23 -16.64 11.51
N GLY A 93 7.49 -15.38 11.81
CA GLY A 93 8.72 -14.70 11.42
C GLY A 93 8.55 -13.20 11.23
N THR A 94 9.66 -12.54 10.91
CA THR A 94 9.69 -11.12 10.55
C THR A 94 9.70 -10.98 9.04
N PHE A 95 8.77 -10.18 8.51
CA PHE A 95 8.68 -9.88 7.09
C PHE A 95 8.55 -8.37 6.89
N THR A 96 9.26 -7.84 5.91
CA THR A 96 9.38 -6.40 5.67
C THR A 96 8.69 -6.01 4.37
N ALA A 97 7.93 -4.92 4.40
CA ALA A 97 7.46 -4.22 3.20
C ALA A 97 7.87 -2.75 3.32
N THR A 98 8.24 -2.14 2.19
CA THR A 98 8.59 -0.71 2.13
C THR A 98 7.52 0.03 1.35
N PHE A 99 6.99 1.10 1.94
CA PHE A 99 6.02 1.99 1.32
C PHE A 99 6.63 3.36 1.09
N TYR A 100 6.25 4.00 0.00
CA TYR A 100 6.58 5.39 -0.33
C TYR A 100 5.28 6.18 -0.40
N VAL A 101 5.29 7.41 0.12
CA VAL A 101 4.08 8.23 0.24
C VAL A 101 4.36 9.61 -0.36
N GLN A 102 3.43 10.09 -1.19
CA GLN A 102 3.51 11.41 -1.79
C GLN A 102 2.12 12.05 -1.80
N GLN A 103 2.02 13.28 -1.31
CA GLN A 103 0.80 14.08 -1.44
C GLN A 103 0.68 14.64 -2.87
N TYR A 104 -0.56 14.78 -3.33
CA TYR A 104 -0.86 15.33 -4.64
C TYR A 104 -1.96 16.38 -4.57
N GLN A 105 -1.68 17.52 -5.18
CA GLN A 105 -2.61 18.64 -5.36
C GLN A 105 -2.70 18.94 -6.86
N ASN A 106 -3.94 19.09 -7.35
CA ASN A 106 -4.25 19.72 -8.65
C ASN A 106 -4.61 21.18 -8.41
#